data_AF-A0A9C8D7D3-F1
#
_entry.id   AF-A0A9C8D7D3-F1
#
_cell.length_a   1.000
_cell.length_b   1.000
_cell.length_c   1.000
_cell.angle_alpha   90.00
_cell.angle_beta   90.00
_cell.angle_gamma   90.00
#
_symmetry.space_group_name_H-M   'P 1'
#
loop_
_entity.id
_entity.type
_entity.pdbx_description
1 polymer ?
#
loop_
_entity_poly.entity_id
_entity_poly.type
_entity_poly.pdbx_seq_one_letter_code
_entity_poly.pdbx_strand_id
1 'polypeptide(L)'
;IADNAGEKGVMIVEKVKEMEDGVGFNAITHKIENLIKAGIIDPAKVTRSALQNAESIASLLLTTEAAVAEIPEKEKPQTPPMPPEY
;
A
#
# COMPACT_ATOMS: atom_id res chain seq x y z
N ILE A 1 -7.03 6.11 -6.44
CA ILE A 1 -7.09 5.94 -7.91
C ILE A 1 -7.53 7.25 -8.58
N ALA A 2 -8.76 7.72 -8.35
CA ALA A 2 -9.27 8.94 -8.97
C ALA A 2 -8.43 10.21 -8.71
N ASP A 3 -7.97 10.45 -7.48
CA ASP A 3 -7.11 11.60 -7.17
C ASP A 3 -5.77 11.53 -7.92
N ASN A 4 -5.18 10.33 -8.04
CA ASN A 4 -3.96 10.12 -8.83
C ASN A 4 -4.18 10.35 -10.33
N ALA A 5 -5.42 10.26 -10.80
CA ALA A 5 -5.82 10.58 -12.17
C ALA A 5 -6.26 12.05 -12.34
N GLY A 6 -6.13 12.89 -11.31
CA GLY A 6 -6.50 14.31 -11.36
C GLY A 6 -7.99 14.61 -11.18
N GLU A 7 -8.81 13.61 -10.84
CA GLU A 7 -10.23 13.78 -10.53
C GLU A 7 -10.46 13.96 -9.03
N LYS A 8 -11.61 14.54 -8.64
CA LYS A 8 -12.01 14.60 -7.22
C LYS A 8 -12.48 13.22 -6.74
N GLY A 9 -11.62 12.46 -6.06
CA GLY A 9 -11.88 11.08 -5.67
C GLY A 9 -13.13 10.88 -4.82
N VAL A 10 -13.43 11.81 -3.92
CA VAL A 10 -14.66 11.78 -3.09
C VAL A 10 -15.93 11.81 -3.95
N MET A 11 -15.95 12.60 -5.03
CA MET A 11 -17.12 12.67 -5.91
C MET A 11 -17.25 11.41 -6.78
N ILE A 12 -16.11 10.85 -7.21
CA ILE A 12 -16.09 9.64 -8.01
C ILE A 12 -16.54 8.42 -7.20
N VAL A 13 -16.01 8.24 -5.98
CA VAL A 13 -16.37 7.09 -5.16
C VAL A 13 -17.85 7.12 -4.78
N GLU A 14 -18.40 8.29 -4.50
CA GLU A 14 -19.82 8.41 -4.14
C GLU A 14 -20.73 8.01 -5.29
N LYS A 15 -20.41 8.46 -6.51
CA LYS A 15 -21.14 8.02 -7.71
C LYS A 15 -21.02 6.52 -7.93
N VAL A 16 -19.82 5.94 -7.79
CA VAL A 16 -19.58 4.50 -8.06
C VAL A 16 -20.34 3.61 -7.07
N LYS A 17 -20.49 4.03 -5.80
CA LYS A 17 -21.26 3.26 -4.79
C LYS A 17 -22.74 3.06 -5.15
N GLU A 18 -23.32 3.96 -5.92
CA GLU A 18 -24.73 3.90 -6.34
C GLU A 18 -24.94 3.08 -7.63
N MET A 19 -23.87 2.59 -8.25
CA MET A 19 -23.93 1.85 -9.51
C MET A 19 -24.03 0.35 -9.30
N GLU A 20 -24.43 -0.35 -10.36
CA GLU A 20 -24.44 -1.83 -10.39
C GLU A 20 -23.02 -2.42 -10.34
N ASP A 21 -22.95 -3.69 -9.91
CA ASP A 21 -21.71 -4.45 -9.89
C ASP A 21 -21.00 -4.45 -11.25
N GLY A 22 -19.68 -4.26 -11.21
CA GLY A 22 -18.83 -4.21 -12.40
C GLY A 22 -18.82 -2.85 -13.12
N VAL A 23 -19.61 -1.87 -12.68
CA VAL A 23 -19.45 -0.46 -13.07
C VAL A 23 -18.46 0.22 -12.13
N GLY A 24 -17.54 1.00 -12.68
CA GLY A 24 -16.55 1.72 -11.90
C GLY A 24 -15.86 2.82 -12.70
N PHE A 25 -14.90 3.49 -12.07
CA PHE A 25 -14.17 4.58 -12.71
C PHE A 25 -12.97 4.06 -13.51
N ASN A 26 -12.99 4.29 -14.82
CA ASN A 26 -11.87 4.06 -15.70
C ASN A 26 -10.93 5.28 -15.67
N ALA A 27 -9.77 5.13 -15.04
CA ALA A 27 -8.77 6.19 -14.90
C ALA A 27 -8.04 6.56 -16.21
N ILE A 28 -8.15 5.75 -17.26
CA ILE A 28 -7.58 6.05 -18.59
C ILE A 28 -8.51 6.97 -19.38
N THR A 29 -9.81 6.70 -19.34
CA THR A 29 -10.82 7.42 -20.14
C THR A 29 -11.57 8.49 -19.35
N HIS A 30 -11.38 8.54 -18.03
CA HIS A 30 -12.08 9.41 -17.08
C HIS A 30 -13.61 9.19 -17.06
N LYS A 31 -14.07 7.97 -17.37
CA LYS A 31 -15.51 7.64 -17.43
C LYS A 31 -15.89 6.64 -16.34
N ILE A 32 -17.14 6.74 -15.89
CA ILE A 32 -17.78 5.68 -15.11
C ILE A 32 -18.47 4.76 -16.11
N GLU A 33 -17.99 3.52 -16.21
CA GLU A 33 -18.45 2.55 -17.20
C GLU A 33 -18.28 1.12 -16.69
N ASN A 34 -18.81 0.14 -17.43
CA ASN A 34 -18.60 -1.26 -17.09
C ASN A 34 -17.13 -1.64 -17.34
N LEU A 35 -16.39 -1.87 -16.27
CA LEU A 35 -14.94 -2.08 -16.32
C LEU A 35 -14.57 -3.41 -16.99
N ILE A 36 -15.41 -4.43 -16.85
CA ILE A 36 -15.21 -5.74 -17.50
C ILE A 36 -15.29 -5.58 -19.02
N LYS A 37 -16.30 -4.88 -19.53
CA LYS A 37 -16.44 -4.57 -20.97
C LYS A 37 -15.31 -3.68 -21.48
N ALA A 38 -14.78 -2.79 -20.64
CA ALA A 38 -13.60 -1.97 -20.94
C ALA A 38 -12.27 -2.75 -20.89
N GLY A 39 -12.29 -4.04 -20.51
CA GLY A 39 -11.09 -4.88 -20.42
C GLY A 39 -10.26 -4.68 -19.16
N ILE A 40 -10.78 -3.94 -18.16
CA ILE A 40 -10.14 -3.70 -16.88
C ILE A 40 -10.67 -4.73 -15.88
N ILE A 41 -9.93 -5.81 -15.68
CA ILE A 41 -10.32 -6.93 -14.82
C ILE A 41 -9.17 -7.35 -13.91
N ASP A 42 -9.48 -7.54 -12.63
CA ASP A 42 -8.55 -8.10 -11.66
C ASP A 42 -8.89 -9.58 -11.40
N PRO A 43 -7.89 -10.49 -11.43
CA PRO A 43 -8.12 -11.87 -11.04
C PRO A 43 -8.57 -11.95 -9.58
N ALA A 44 -9.61 -12.74 -9.28
CA ALA A 44 -10.17 -12.86 -7.93
C ALA A 44 -9.12 -13.23 -6.85
N LYS A 45 -8.08 -14.00 -7.22
CA LYS A 45 -6.96 -14.32 -6.32
C LYS A 45 -6.23 -13.06 -5.86
N VAL A 46 -5.98 -12.10 -6.74
CA VAL A 46 -5.22 -10.88 -6.45
C VAL A 46 -5.95 -10.04 -5.42
N THR A 47 -7.22 -9.69 -5.67
CA THR A 47 -8.03 -8.87 -4.76
C THR A 47 -8.20 -9.54 -3.40
N ARG A 48 -8.48 -10.86 -3.39
CA ARG A 48 -8.64 -11.61 -2.14
C ARG A 48 -7.35 -11.67 -1.32
N SER A 49 -6.22 -12.03 -1.94
CA SER A 49 -4.95 -12.11 -1.21
C SER A 49 -4.48 -10.76 -0.71
N ALA A 50 -4.70 -9.68 -1.48
CA ALA A 50 -4.35 -8.34 -1.06
C ALA A 50 -5.13 -7.92 0.20
N LEU A 51 -6.45 -8.17 0.22
CA LEU A 51 -7.29 -7.87 1.39
C LEU A 51 -6.87 -8.70 2.61
N GLN A 52 -6.68 -10.00 2.44
CA GLN A 52 -6.30 -10.89 3.55
C GLN A 52 -4.93 -10.53 4.15
N ASN A 53 -3.94 -10.19 3.31
CA ASN A 53 -2.64 -9.78 3.81
C ASN A 53 -2.69 -8.44 4.53
N ALA A 54 -3.47 -7.48 4.02
CA ALA A 54 -3.66 -6.18 4.67
C ALA A 54 -4.37 -6.32 6.02
N GLU A 55 -5.43 -7.12 6.09
CA GLU A 55 -6.15 -7.43 7.32
C GLU A 55 -5.23 -8.11 8.34
N SER A 56 -4.45 -9.11 7.93
CA SER A 56 -3.50 -9.80 8.81
C SER A 56 -2.51 -8.85 9.49
N ILE A 57 -1.89 -7.94 8.74
CA ILE A 57 -0.96 -6.95 9.29
C ILE A 57 -1.68 -5.90 10.13
N ALA A 58 -2.85 -5.42 9.70
CA ALA A 58 -3.63 -4.46 10.47
C ALA A 58 -4.04 -5.03 11.84
N SER A 59 -4.52 -6.28 11.86
CA SER A 59 -4.90 -7.01 13.08
C SER A 59 -3.71 -7.21 14.01
N LEU A 60 -2.54 -7.58 13.48
CA LEU A 60 -1.31 -7.69 14.25
C LEU A 60 -0.93 -6.36 14.89
N LEU A 61 -0.92 -5.27 14.12
CA LEU A 61 -0.52 -3.94 14.60
C LEU A 61 -1.50 -3.38 15.65
N LEU A 62 -2.80 -3.53 15.43
CA LEU A 62 -3.83 -3.05 16.36
C LEU A 62 -3.82 -3.77 17.71
N THR A 63 -3.33 -5.00 17.75
CA THR A 63 -3.24 -5.82 18.99
C THR A 63 -1.85 -5.80 19.61
N THR A 64 -0.89 -5.14 18.97
CA THR A 64 0.49 -5.00 19.49
C THR A 64 0.58 -3.74 20.35
N GLU A 65 0.65 -3.92 21.66
CA GLU A 65 0.74 -2.81 22.63
C GLU A 65 2.12 -2.15 22.69
N ALA A 66 3.19 -2.89 22.33
CA ALA A 66 4.55 -2.38 22.37
C ALA A 66 5.45 -3.03 21.31
N ALA A 67 6.36 -2.24 20.74
CA ALA A 67 7.47 -2.70 19.91
C ALA A 67 8.79 -2.28 20.55
N VAL A 68 9.73 -3.21 20.68
CA VAL A 68 11.06 -2.96 21.24
C VAL A 68 12.09 -3.11 20.12
N ALA A 69 13.02 -2.16 20.03
CA ALA A 69 14.11 -2.17 19.07
C ALA A 69 15.46 -2.00 19.79
N GLU A 70 16.50 -2.60 19.22
CA GLU A 70 17.88 -2.41 19.69
C GLU A 70 18.39 -1.02 19.30
N ILE A 71 19.18 -0.41 20.18
CA ILE A 71 19.83 0.86 19.89
C ILE A 71 21.00 0.57 18.94
N PRO A 72 21.11 1.29 17.81
CA PRO A 72 22.26 1.14 16.91
C PRO A 72 23.57 1.31 17.67
N GLU A 73 24.49 0.34 17.55
CA GLU A 73 25.83 0.49 18.13
C GLU A 73 26.55 1.66 17.46
N LYS A 74 27.18 2.51 18.27
CA LYS A 74 28.15 3.49 17.76
C LYS A 74 29.38 2.72 17.32
N GLU A 75 29.86 2.95 16.10
CA GLU A 75 31.16 2.42 15.67
C GLU A 75 32.21 2.75 16.73
N LYS A 76 32.89 1.71 17.24
CA LYS A 76 34.01 1.90 18.16
C LYS A 76 35.05 2.77 17.45
N PRO A 77 35.64 3.78 18.10
CA PRO A 77 36.75 4.51 17.52
C PRO A 77 37.79 3.49 17.07
N GLN A 78 38.13 3.48 15.77
CA GLN A 78 39.25 2.69 15.28
C GLN A 78 40.49 3.19 16.02
N THR A 79 40.94 2.42 17.02
CA THR A 79 42.22 2.70 17.69
C THR A 79 43.30 2.60 16.61
N PRO A 80 44.08 3.66 16.36
CA PRO A 80 45.17 3.60 15.40
C PRO A 80 46.12 2.47 15.79
N PRO A 81 46.64 1.69 14.83
CA PRO A 81 47.61 0.65 15.14
C PRO A 81 48.81 1.28 15.84
N MET A 82 49.18 0.72 16.98
CA MET A 82 50.31 1.15 17.79
C MET A 82 51.61 1.00 16.96
N PRO A 83 52.48 2.02 16.88
CA PRO A 83 53.71 1.91 16.11
C PRO A 83 54.63 0.85 16.75
N PRO A 84 55.44 0.13 15.94
CA PRO A 84 56.31 -0.92 16.44
C PRO A 84 57.38 -0.34 17.38
N GLU A 85 57.54 -0.97 18.55
CA GLU A 85 58.66 -0.73 19.45
C GLU A 85 59.94 -1.32 18.81
N TYR A 86 60.99 -0.51 18.72
CA TYR A 86 62.32 -0.88 18.26
C TYR A 86 63.18 -1.41 19.41
#